data_AF-A0A445D4T6-F1
#
_entry.id   AF-A0A445D4T6-F1
#
_cell.length_a   1.000
_cell.length_b   1.000
_cell.length_c   1.000
_cell.angle_alpha   90.00
_cell.angle_beta   90.00
_cell.angle_gamma   90.00
#
_symmetry.space_group_name_H-M   'P 1'
#
loop_
_entity.id
_entity.type
_entity.pdbx_description
1 polymer ?
#
loop_
_entity_poly.entity_id
_entity_poly.type
_entity_poly.pdbx_seq_one_letter_code
_entity_poly.pdbx_strand_id
1 'polypeptide(L)'
;MEFKEAVREYCIQEGRRIWFKKNDNVRMRAVCKDENCGWLVYAANNTENNYWQIKTFNDDHTCARKTKNKLANRKWLARKLVKKLRKYPNLRHCEAAQYFKTKCDLELSMCSLTRALGDARAVVYGDAAAQYGMIRDYGLTLLRSNPGSTVTVGVIPQPNPDDKPIFEKMLGWSFSEDLAWWPDLVCNWTRCKQSHICDCICNCPY
;
A
#
# COMPACT_ATOMS: atom_id res chain seq x y z
N MET A 1 -12.79 2.31 -10.94
CA MET A 1 -14.01 2.69 -10.16
C MET A 1 -13.62 3.61 -9.00
N GLU A 2 -12.99 4.75 -9.30
CA GLU A 2 -12.40 5.64 -8.28
C GLU A 2 -13.46 6.43 -7.52
N PHE A 3 -14.50 6.91 -8.21
CA PHE A 3 -15.58 7.70 -7.61
C PHE A 3 -16.24 7.00 -6.41
N LYS A 4 -16.57 5.71 -6.55
CA LYS A 4 -17.19 4.93 -5.45
C LYS A 4 -16.30 4.88 -4.21
N GLU A 5 -14.99 4.79 -4.42
CA GLU A 5 -14.03 4.70 -3.33
C GLU A 5 -13.80 6.06 -2.68
N ALA A 6 -13.78 7.14 -3.47
CA ALA A 6 -13.74 8.51 -2.98
C ALA A 6 -14.96 8.84 -2.11
N VAL A 7 -16.18 8.54 -2.60
CA VAL A 7 -17.42 8.73 -1.81
C VAL A 7 -17.38 7.88 -0.54
N ARG A 8 -16.92 6.63 -0.62
CA ARG A 8 -16.77 5.76 0.54
C ARG A 8 -15.81 6.36 1.57
N GLU A 9 -14.64 6.83 1.13
CA GLU A 9 -13.62 7.44 1.98
C GLU A 9 -14.18 8.66 2.70
N TYR A 10 -14.79 9.58 1.94
CA TYR A 10 -15.41 10.79 2.46
C TYR A 10 -16.43 10.48 3.56
N CYS A 11 -17.41 9.61 3.28
CA CYS A 11 -18.43 9.27 4.25
C CYS A 11 -17.88 8.54 5.48
N ILE A 12 -16.77 7.80 5.36
CA ILE A 12 -16.12 7.18 6.53
C ILE A 12 -15.46 8.24 7.41
N GLN A 13 -14.75 9.20 6.81
CA GLN A 13 -14.08 10.29 7.53
C GLN A 13 -15.09 11.19 8.26
N GLU A 14 -16.19 11.53 7.59
CA GLU A 14 -17.30 12.30 8.17
C GLU A 14 -18.17 11.48 9.15
N GLY A 15 -17.94 10.16 9.28
CA GLY A 15 -18.72 9.28 10.14
C GLY A 15 -20.20 9.20 9.72
N ARG A 16 -20.47 9.34 8.43
CA ARG A 16 -21.81 9.33 7.83
C ARG A 16 -22.09 7.97 7.23
N ARG A 17 -23.31 7.48 7.44
CA ARG A 17 -23.76 6.22 6.87
C ARG A 17 -24.57 6.52 5.62
N ILE A 18 -24.18 5.93 4.51
CA ILE A 18 -24.85 6.09 3.22
C ILE A 18 -25.31 4.76 2.62
N TRP A 19 -26.21 4.84 1.65
CA TRP A 19 -26.59 3.76 0.75
C TRP A 19 -26.30 4.15 -0.69
N PHE A 20 -25.71 3.23 -1.45
CA PHE A 20 -25.65 3.34 -2.90
C PHE A 20 -26.99 2.84 -3.47
N LYS A 21 -27.94 3.75 -3.72
CA LYS A 21 -29.27 3.42 -4.27
C LYS A 21 -29.18 2.94 -5.73
N LYS A 22 -28.23 3.48 -6.49
CA LYS A 22 -27.89 3.04 -7.85
C LYS A 22 -26.38 2.97 -7.97
N ASN A 23 -25.87 1.90 -8.58
CA ASN A 23 -24.46 1.67 -8.82
C ASN A 23 -24.34 0.72 -10.00
N ASP A 24 -24.43 1.29 -11.19
CA ASP A 24 -24.22 0.59 -12.47
C ASP A 24 -23.03 1.25 -13.20
N ASN A 25 -22.71 0.77 -14.41
CA ASN A 25 -21.56 1.26 -15.18
C ASN A 25 -21.78 2.66 -15.82
N VAL A 26 -23.00 3.20 -15.73
CA VAL A 26 -23.40 4.47 -16.34
C VAL A 26 -23.70 5.54 -15.29
N ARG A 27 -24.16 5.15 -14.09
CA ARG A 27 -24.57 6.07 -13.03
C ARG A 27 -24.40 5.49 -11.64
N MET A 28 -24.17 6.40 -10.71
CA MET A 28 -24.04 6.12 -9.29
C MET A 28 -24.81 7.16 -8.49
N ARG A 29 -25.64 6.68 -7.56
CA ARG A 29 -26.38 7.52 -6.62
C ARG A 29 -26.13 7.02 -5.21
N ALA A 30 -25.55 7.87 -4.37
CA ALA A 30 -25.38 7.64 -2.94
C ALA A 30 -26.22 8.65 -2.15
N VAL A 31 -26.95 8.17 -1.15
CA VAL A 31 -27.81 8.96 -0.27
C VAL A 31 -27.48 8.66 1.17
N CYS A 32 -27.75 9.60 2.08
CA CYS A 32 -27.70 9.30 3.50
C CYS A 32 -28.65 8.15 3.86
N LYS A 33 -28.31 7.39 4.90
CA LYS A 33 -29.24 6.39 5.47
C LYS A 33 -30.32 6.99 6.35
N ASP A 34 -30.10 8.21 6.83
CA ASP A 34 -31.09 8.93 7.61
C ASP A 34 -32.10 9.55 6.64
N GLU A 35 -33.39 9.27 6.84
CA GLU A 35 -34.46 9.68 5.94
C GLU A 35 -34.68 11.19 5.96
N ASN A 36 -34.35 11.84 7.08
CA ASN A 36 -34.47 13.29 7.25
C ASN A 36 -33.21 14.05 6.81
N CYS A 37 -32.25 13.36 6.18
CA CYS A 37 -30.99 13.93 5.74
C CYS A 37 -30.96 14.13 4.22
N GLY A 38 -30.83 15.40 3.81
CA GLY A 38 -30.83 15.80 2.40
C GLY A 38 -29.57 15.39 1.63
N TRP A 39 -28.55 14.88 2.30
CA TRP A 39 -27.27 14.55 1.66
C TRP A 39 -27.43 13.52 0.54
N LEU A 40 -26.91 13.88 -0.63
CA LEU A 40 -27.02 13.13 -1.86
C LEU A 40 -25.83 13.45 -2.75
N VAL A 41 -25.24 12.41 -3.33
CA VAL A 41 -24.35 12.56 -4.47
C VAL A 41 -24.83 11.69 -5.62
N TYR A 42 -24.91 12.30 -6.80
CA TYR A 42 -25.25 11.65 -8.05
C TYR A 42 -24.16 11.94 -9.08
N ALA A 43 -23.58 10.87 -9.61
CA ALA A 43 -22.63 10.93 -10.70
C ALA A 43 -23.10 10.05 -11.86
N ALA A 44 -22.81 10.47 -13.08
CA ALA A 44 -23.06 9.70 -14.28
C ALA A 44 -21.85 9.75 -15.21
N ASN A 45 -21.61 8.68 -15.94
CA ASN A 45 -20.64 8.64 -17.02
C ASN A 45 -21.23 9.39 -18.23
N ASN A 46 -20.48 10.36 -18.75
CA ASN A 46 -20.81 11.00 -20.01
C ASN A 46 -20.39 10.05 -21.15
N THR A 47 -21.37 9.50 -21.86
CA THR A 47 -21.16 8.52 -22.93
C THR A 47 -20.35 9.07 -24.11
N GLU A 48 -20.37 10.38 -24.35
CA GLU A 48 -19.65 10.99 -25.48
C GLU A 48 -18.13 11.03 -25.25
N ASN A 49 -17.72 11.26 -24.00
CA ASN A 49 -16.32 11.52 -23.64
C ASN A 49 -15.74 10.52 -22.62
N ASN A 50 -16.55 9.53 -22.21
CA ASN A 50 -16.22 8.46 -21.27
C ASN A 50 -15.57 8.92 -19.94
N TYR A 51 -16.03 10.04 -19.38
CA TYR A 51 -15.64 10.49 -18.06
C TYR A 51 -16.82 10.52 -17.08
N TRP A 52 -16.54 10.28 -15.81
CA TRP A 52 -17.53 10.39 -14.74
C TRP A 52 -17.68 11.85 -14.30
N GLN A 53 -18.92 12.35 -14.30
CA GLN A 53 -19.25 13.69 -13.85
C GLN A 53 -20.23 13.63 -12.68
N ILE A 54 -19.96 14.43 -11.64
CA ILE A 54 -20.93 14.67 -10.57
C ILE A 54 -21.98 15.64 -11.12
N LYS A 55 -23.23 15.17 -11.24
CA LYS A 55 -24.36 15.96 -11.75
C LYS A 55 -25.16 16.61 -10.63
N THR A 56 -25.14 16.02 -9.44
CA THR A 56 -25.81 16.58 -8.27
C THR A 56 -24.98 16.26 -7.05
N PHE A 57 -24.71 17.27 -6.24
CA PHE A 57 -24.04 17.12 -4.96
C PHE A 57 -24.73 18.03 -3.96
N ASN A 58 -25.36 17.43 -2.96
CA ASN A 58 -25.85 18.11 -1.78
C ASN A 58 -25.02 17.62 -0.59
N ASP A 59 -24.19 18.49 -0.03
CA ASP A 59 -23.28 18.15 1.07
C ASP A 59 -23.88 18.42 2.46
N ASP A 60 -25.12 18.92 2.51
CA ASP A 60 -25.76 19.26 3.77
C ASP A 60 -26.21 17.99 4.51
N HIS A 61 -25.46 17.65 5.55
CA HIS A 61 -25.81 16.61 6.51
C HIS A 61 -26.52 17.18 7.73
N THR A 62 -27.81 16.86 7.88
CA THR A 62 -28.57 17.12 9.13
C THR A 62 -28.45 15.98 10.14
N CYS A 63 -27.90 14.83 9.74
CA CYS A 63 -27.82 13.64 10.58
C CYS A 63 -26.59 13.65 11.50
N ALA A 64 -26.74 13.04 12.69
CA ALA A 64 -25.64 12.91 13.64
C ALA A 64 -24.55 11.93 13.13
N ARG A 65 -23.31 12.16 13.59
CA ARG A 65 -22.17 11.28 13.33
C ARG A 65 -22.40 9.90 13.95
N LYS A 66 -21.91 8.83 13.31
CA LYS A 66 -22.02 7.45 13.80
C LYS A 66 -20.65 6.77 13.83
N THR A 67 -20.33 6.13 14.96
CA THR A 67 -19.07 5.39 15.17
C THR A 67 -19.04 4.04 14.45
N LYS A 68 -20.21 3.41 14.26
CA LYS A 68 -20.36 2.14 13.54
C LYS A 68 -20.72 2.38 12.07
N ASN A 69 -19.77 2.15 11.16
CA ASN A 69 -19.96 2.36 9.73
C ASN A 69 -19.61 1.13 8.89
N LYS A 70 -20.63 0.52 8.24
CA LYS A 70 -20.46 -0.65 7.35
C LYS A 70 -19.65 -0.35 6.08
N LEU A 71 -19.44 0.94 5.76
CA LEU A 71 -18.58 1.36 4.66
C LEU A 71 -17.11 1.01 4.92
N ALA A 72 -16.68 1.03 6.19
CA ALA A 72 -15.35 0.62 6.63
C ALA A 72 -15.22 -0.92 6.65
N ASN A 73 -15.33 -1.53 5.47
CA ASN A 73 -15.24 -2.98 5.31
C ASN A 73 -13.79 -3.48 5.38
N ARG A 74 -13.62 -4.81 5.48
CA ARG A 74 -12.32 -5.50 5.55
C ARG A 74 -11.33 -5.03 4.48
N LYS A 75 -11.78 -4.90 3.22
CA LYS A 75 -10.95 -4.45 2.09
C LYS A 75 -10.48 -3.00 2.28
N TRP A 76 -11.35 -2.11 2.74
CA TRP A 76 -10.98 -0.72 3.01
C TRP A 76 -9.98 -0.64 4.17
N LEU A 77 -10.25 -1.36 5.27
CA LEU A 77 -9.35 -1.43 6.43
C LEU A 77 -7.96 -1.94 6.04
N ALA A 78 -7.90 -3.06 5.31
CA ALA A 78 -6.64 -3.65 4.87
C ALA A 78 -5.80 -2.66 4.05
N ARG A 79 -6.41 -1.95 3.10
CA ARG A 79 -5.70 -0.94 2.29
C ARG A 79 -5.11 0.20 3.12
N LYS A 80 -5.83 0.68 4.15
CA LYS A 80 -5.30 1.70 5.07
C LYS A 80 -4.17 1.14 5.93
N LEU A 81 -4.27 -0.11 6.33
CA LEU A 81 -3.27 -0.79 7.16
C LEU A 81 -1.99 -1.15 6.38
N VAL A 82 -2.05 -1.44 5.07
CA VAL A 82 -0.85 -1.74 4.25
C VAL A 82 0.19 -0.63 4.37
N LYS A 83 -0.23 0.63 4.16
CA LYS A 83 0.67 1.79 4.27
C LYS A 83 1.28 1.91 5.67
N LYS A 84 0.54 1.51 6.71
CA LYS A 84 0.97 1.60 8.10
C LYS A 84 1.90 0.44 8.48
N LEU A 85 1.61 -0.77 8.04
CA LEU A 85 2.42 -1.97 8.25
C LEU A 85 3.79 -1.89 7.58
N ARG A 86 3.89 -1.23 6.43
CA ARG A 86 5.20 -0.94 5.80
C ARG A 86 6.11 -0.09 6.70
N LYS A 87 5.55 0.77 7.56
CA LYS A 87 6.30 1.59 8.52
C LYS A 87 6.47 0.91 9.88
N TYR A 88 5.45 0.18 10.31
CA TYR A 88 5.38 -0.48 11.61
C TYR A 88 5.00 -1.96 11.42
N PRO A 89 5.96 -2.86 11.12
CA PRO A 89 5.68 -4.27 10.79
C PRO A 89 4.97 -5.04 11.91
N ASN A 90 5.26 -4.67 13.17
CA ASN A 90 4.72 -5.33 14.36
C ASN A 90 3.40 -4.72 14.87
N LEU A 91 2.68 -3.95 14.03
CA LEU A 91 1.42 -3.30 14.39
C LEU A 91 0.39 -4.33 14.93
N ARG A 92 -0.05 -4.11 16.16
CA ARG A 92 -1.04 -4.91 16.86
C ARG A 92 -2.46 -4.44 16.53
N HIS A 93 -3.44 -5.31 16.74
CA HIS A 93 -4.85 -5.00 16.52
C HIS A 93 -5.36 -3.86 17.41
N CYS A 94 -4.84 -3.72 18.64
CA CYS A 94 -5.22 -2.64 19.56
C CYS A 94 -4.74 -1.27 19.04
N GLU A 95 -3.52 -1.21 18.52
CA GLU A 95 -2.96 0.01 17.90
C GLU A 95 -3.67 0.35 16.58
N ALA A 96 -4.10 -0.67 15.82
CA ALA A 96 -4.95 -0.49 14.65
C ALA A 96 -6.33 0.05 15.04
N ALA A 97 -6.95 -0.47 16.10
CA ALA A 97 -8.23 0.02 16.63
C ALA A 97 -8.11 1.49 17.04
N GLN A 98 -7.09 1.82 17.85
CA GLN A 98 -6.84 3.18 18.29
C GLN A 98 -6.63 4.12 17.10
N TYR A 99 -5.89 3.68 16.08
CA TYR A 99 -5.69 4.47 14.87
C TYR A 99 -6.99 4.83 14.15
N PHE A 100 -7.89 3.86 13.95
CA PHE A 100 -9.18 4.14 13.30
C PHE A 100 -10.13 4.93 14.20
N LYS A 101 -10.04 4.77 15.52
CA LYS A 101 -10.77 5.60 16.49
C LYS A 101 -10.29 7.05 16.46
N THR A 102 -8.99 7.30 16.46
CA THR A 102 -8.45 8.67 16.41
C THR A 102 -8.64 9.33 15.04
N LYS A 103 -8.50 8.59 13.94
CA LYS A 103 -8.59 9.18 12.59
C LYS A 103 -10.01 9.36 12.07
N CYS A 104 -10.91 8.45 12.38
CA CYS A 104 -12.26 8.44 11.79
C CYS A 104 -13.36 8.22 12.83
N ASP A 105 -13.04 8.21 14.12
CA ASP A 105 -13.98 7.89 15.21
C ASP A 105 -14.76 6.57 14.98
N LEU A 106 -14.06 5.57 14.42
CA LEU A 106 -14.65 4.28 14.12
C LEU A 106 -14.52 3.31 15.29
N GLU A 107 -15.63 2.67 15.63
CA GLU A 107 -15.65 1.48 16.49
C GLU A 107 -15.66 0.23 15.63
N LEU A 108 -14.59 -0.55 15.70
CA LEU A 108 -14.38 -1.75 14.91
C LEU A 108 -14.34 -2.99 15.79
N SER A 109 -14.89 -4.10 15.29
CA SER A 109 -14.76 -5.37 15.99
C SER A 109 -13.33 -5.92 15.89
N MET A 110 -12.91 -6.62 16.94
CA MET A 110 -11.61 -7.29 17.00
C MET A 110 -11.44 -8.29 15.84
N CYS A 111 -12.46 -9.10 15.57
CA CYS A 111 -12.44 -10.05 14.46
C CYS A 111 -12.25 -9.36 13.09
N SER A 112 -12.89 -8.21 12.86
CA SER A 112 -12.70 -7.43 11.63
C SER A 112 -11.27 -6.92 11.50
N LEU A 113 -10.69 -6.41 12.58
CA LEU A 113 -9.33 -5.89 12.60
C LEU A 113 -8.28 -6.98 12.39
N THR A 114 -8.40 -8.11 13.09
CA THR A 114 -7.49 -9.25 12.93
C THR A 114 -7.49 -9.75 11.48
N ARG A 115 -8.67 -9.89 10.88
CA ARG A 115 -8.80 -10.30 9.47
C ARG A 115 -8.22 -9.28 8.50
N ALA A 116 -8.46 -7.98 8.72
CA ALA A 116 -7.92 -6.92 7.88
C ALA A 116 -6.39 -6.78 8.01
N LEU A 117 -5.84 -6.99 9.21
CA LEU A 117 -4.40 -7.05 9.45
C LEU A 117 -3.78 -8.25 8.74
N GLY A 118 -4.43 -9.42 8.78
CA GLY A 118 -4.00 -10.59 8.02
C GLY A 118 -3.89 -10.30 6.52
N ASP A 119 -4.93 -9.71 5.92
CA ASP A 119 -4.91 -9.32 4.50
C ASP A 119 -3.79 -8.33 4.19
N ALA A 120 -3.66 -7.31 5.04
CA ALA A 120 -2.66 -6.26 4.83
C ALA A 120 -1.23 -6.81 4.97
N ARG A 121 -1.00 -7.75 5.89
CA ARG A 121 0.29 -8.47 6.02
C ARG A 121 0.55 -9.33 4.78
N ALA A 122 -0.43 -10.07 4.29
CA ALA A 122 -0.28 -10.87 3.08
C ALA A 122 0.14 -10.01 1.88
N VAL A 123 -0.41 -8.80 1.76
CA VAL A 123 0.02 -7.84 0.73
C VAL A 123 1.46 -7.37 0.99
N VAL A 124 1.79 -6.90 2.19
CA VAL A 124 3.13 -6.36 2.49
C VAL A 124 4.23 -7.41 2.34
N TYR A 125 4.03 -8.61 2.88
CA TYR A 125 5.01 -9.69 2.80
C TYR A 125 5.00 -10.39 1.44
N GLY A 126 3.85 -10.45 0.76
CA GLY A 126 3.75 -10.92 -0.62
C GLY A 126 4.53 -10.02 -1.59
N ASP A 127 4.37 -8.70 -1.46
CA ASP A 127 5.14 -7.70 -2.22
C ASP A 127 6.65 -7.91 -1.99
N ALA A 128 7.06 -8.08 -0.73
CA ALA A 128 8.46 -8.31 -0.39
C ALA A 128 8.98 -9.61 -1.02
N ALA A 129 8.25 -10.72 -0.88
CA ALA A 129 8.64 -12.00 -1.48
C ALA A 129 8.75 -11.93 -3.00
N ALA A 130 7.83 -11.23 -3.67
CA ALA A 130 7.89 -11.00 -5.11
C ALA A 130 9.11 -10.18 -5.51
N GLN A 131 9.43 -9.11 -4.77
CA GLN A 131 10.63 -8.30 -4.98
C GLN A 131 11.92 -9.11 -4.81
N TYR A 132 12.02 -9.93 -3.76
CA TYR A 132 13.15 -10.83 -3.56
C TYR A 132 13.31 -11.86 -4.69
N GLY A 133 12.19 -12.33 -5.27
CA GLY A 133 12.21 -13.21 -6.44
C GLY A 133 12.91 -12.60 -7.66
N MET A 134 12.83 -11.28 -7.85
CA MET A 134 13.41 -10.58 -9.01
C MET A 134 14.90 -10.26 -8.87
N ILE A 135 15.54 -10.52 -7.71
CA ILE A 135 16.93 -10.13 -7.47
C ILE A 135 17.90 -10.78 -8.48
N ARG A 136 17.64 -12.03 -8.87
CA ARG A 136 18.47 -12.73 -9.85
C ARG A 136 18.35 -12.09 -11.24
N ASP A 137 17.13 -11.78 -11.66
CA ASP A 137 16.85 -11.13 -12.95
C ASP A 137 17.45 -9.72 -13.01
N TYR A 138 17.41 -9.00 -11.89
CA TYR A 138 18.08 -7.71 -11.74
C TYR A 138 19.60 -7.86 -11.90
N GLY A 139 20.20 -8.87 -11.26
CA GLY A 139 21.63 -9.14 -11.40
C GLY A 139 22.05 -9.46 -12.83
N LEU A 140 21.27 -10.28 -13.53
CA LEU A 140 21.50 -10.58 -14.95
C LEU A 140 21.35 -9.34 -15.84
N THR A 141 20.36 -8.50 -15.55
CA THR A 141 20.17 -7.22 -16.27
C THR A 141 21.39 -6.31 -16.08
N LEU A 142 21.95 -6.26 -14.87
CA LEU A 142 23.12 -5.44 -14.56
C LEU A 142 24.37 -5.94 -15.31
N LEU A 143 24.58 -7.26 -15.39
CA LEU A 143 25.65 -7.87 -16.18
C LEU A 143 25.49 -7.61 -17.68
N ARG A 144 24.26 -7.61 -18.19
CA ARG A 144 23.96 -7.33 -19.60
C ARG A 144 24.22 -5.87 -19.98
N SER A 145 23.80 -4.95 -19.12
CA SER A 145 23.95 -3.51 -19.38
C SER A 145 25.38 -3.03 -19.19
N ASN A 146 26.14 -3.65 -18.28
CA ASN A 146 27.53 -3.29 -17.97
C ASN A 146 28.46 -4.51 -18.16
N PRO A 147 28.83 -4.84 -19.41
CA PRO A 147 29.80 -5.88 -19.70
C PRO A 147 31.10 -5.67 -18.90
N GLY A 148 31.65 -6.73 -18.30
CA GLY A 148 32.82 -6.65 -17.43
C GLY A 148 32.51 -6.44 -15.94
N SER A 149 31.25 -6.19 -15.58
CA SER A 149 30.81 -6.23 -14.19
C SER A 149 30.70 -7.68 -13.68
N THR A 150 30.89 -7.87 -12.37
CA THR A 150 30.67 -9.13 -11.65
C THR A 150 29.56 -8.93 -10.63
N VAL A 151 28.56 -9.81 -10.62
CA VAL A 151 27.44 -9.75 -9.68
C VAL A 151 27.32 -11.10 -8.97
N THR A 152 27.32 -11.10 -7.64
CA THR A 152 27.12 -12.29 -6.81
C THR A 152 25.94 -12.09 -5.87
N VAL A 153 25.06 -13.09 -5.78
CA VAL A 153 23.90 -13.10 -4.88
C VAL A 153 24.18 -14.09 -3.75
N GLY A 154 24.40 -13.57 -2.55
CA GLY A 154 24.54 -14.36 -1.32
C GLY A 154 23.17 -14.76 -0.77
N VAL A 155 23.06 -16.03 -0.37
CA VAL A 155 21.86 -16.61 0.22
C VAL A 155 22.20 -17.41 1.47
N ILE A 156 21.30 -17.40 2.45
CA ILE A 156 21.38 -18.22 3.66
C ILE A 156 20.61 -19.53 3.39
N PRO A 157 21.27 -20.70 3.48
CA PRO A 157 20.62 -22.00 3.35
C PRO A 157 19.54 -22.18 4.41
N GLN A 158 18.42 -22.81 4.05
CA GLN A 158 17.40 -23.21 5.02
C GLN A 158 17.75 -24.57 5.63
N PRO A 159 17.33 -24.85 6.88
CA PRO A 159 17.53 -26.16 7.51
C PRO A 159 16.90 -27.31 6.71
N ASN A 160 15.80 -27.02 6.01
CA ASN A 160 15.13 -27.95 5.10
C ASN A 160 15.63 -27.74 3.66
N PRO A 161 16.15 -28.76 2.97
CA PRO A 161 16.63 -28.65 1.59
C PRO A 161 15.57 -28.20 0.57
N ASP A 162 14.30 -28.49 0.84
CA ASP A 162 13.18 -28.16 -0.06
C ASP A 162 12.72 -26.70 0.08
N ASP A 163 13.13 -26.01 1.16
CA ASP A 163 12.76 -24.62 1.38
C ASP A 163 13.64 -23.67 0.57
N LYS A 164 13.02 -22.62 0.02
CA LYS A 164 13.76 -21.62 -0.76
C LYS A 164 14.79 -20.92 0.13
N PRO A 165 16.04 -20.74 -0.34
CA PRO A 165 17.08 -20.10 0.43
C PRO A 165 16.73 -18.62 0.66
N ILE A 166 17.09 -18.10 1.84
CA ILE A 166 16.78 -16.73 2.23
C ILE A 166 17.83 -15.79 1.64
N PHE A 167 17.41 -14.69 1.03
CA PHE A 167 18.34 -13.70 0.51
C PHE A 167 19.15 -13.06 1.65
N GLU A 168 20.47 -12.97 1.48
CA GLU A 168 21.35 -12.31 2.46
C GLU A 168 21.81 -10.94 1.96
N LYS A 169 22.43 -10.94 0.77
CA LYS A 169 23.09 -9.77 0.18
C LYS A 169 23.33 -9.99 -1.31
N MET A 170 23.48 -8.90 -2.05
CA MET A 170 23.94 -8.90 -3.43
C MET A 170 25.18 -8.01 -3.50
N LEU A 171 26.25 -8.52 -4.10
CA LEU A 171 27.50 -7.79 -4.28
C LEU A 171 27.73 -7.59 -5.78
N GLY A 172 28.04 -6.36 -6.18
CA GLY A 172 28.37 -5.99 -7.55
C GLY A 172 29.75 -5.35 -7.61
N TRP A 173 30.55 -5.72 -8.60
CA TRP A 173 31.83 -5.12 -8.94
C TRP A 173 31.76 -4.69 -10.39
N SER A 174 32.25 -3.51 -10.73
CA SER A 174 32.38 -3.06 -12.11
C SER A 174 33.82 -2.67 -12.36
N PHE A 175 34.44 -3.26 -13.37
CA PHE A 175 35.77 -2.87 -13.80
C PHE A 175 35.59 -1.73 -14.80
N SER A 176 35.89 -0.50 -14.38
CA SER A 176 35.90 0.67 -15.27
C SER A 176 37.35 0.96 -15.63
N GLU A 177 37.76 0.72 -16.88
CA GLU A 177 39.04 1.20 -17.40
C GLU A 177 39.02 2.73 -17.68
N ASP A 178 37.84 3.37 -17.64
CA ASP A 178 37.66 4.80 -17.96
C ASP A 178 37.52 5.71 -16.71
N LEU A 179 38.44 5.62 -15.75
CA LEU A 179 38.52 6.58 -14.64
C LEU A 179 39.73 7.52 -14.78
N ALA A 180 39.72 8.34 -15.83
CA ALA A 180 40.67 9.45 -15.96
C ALA A 180 40.15 10.79 -15.40
N TRP A 181 38.92 10.88 -14.88
CA TRP A 181 38.36 12.18 -14.46
C TRP A 181 37.60 12.26 -13.13
N TRP A 182 37.49 11.20 -12.34
CA TRP A 182 36.95 11.30 -10.98
C TRP A 182 37.70 10.32 -10.05
N PRO A 183 38.68 10.77 -9.25
CA PRO A 183 39.21 9.96 -8.17
C PRO A 183 38.15 9.90 -7.06
N ASP A 184 37.92 8.70 -6.53
CA ASP A 184 37.24 8.43 -5.24
C ASP A 184 35.71 8.26 -5.22
N LEU A 185 35.13 7.52 -6.18
CA LEU A 185 33.77 6.96 -6.03
C LEU A 185 33.77 5.43 -6.12
N VAL A 186 34.28 4.77 -5.08
CA VAL A 186 33.90 3.37 -4.78
C VAL A 186 32.47 3.39 -4.23
N CYS A 187 31.48 3.28 -5.11
CA CYS A 187 30.07 3.21 -4.73
C CYS A 187 29.74 1.81 -4.18
N ASN A 188 30.00 1.58 -2.89
CA ASN A 188 29.61 0.36 -2.19
C ASN A 188 28.16 0.45 -1.69
N TRP A 189 27.22 -0.22 -2.37
CA TRP A 189 25.79 -0.30 -2.00
C TRP A 189 25.20 -1.64 -2.44
N THR A 190 24.53 -2.48 -1.63
CA THR A 190 23.39 -2.24 -0.71
C THR A 190 23.24 -3.49 0.20
N ARG A 191 23.07 -3.34 1.53
CA ARG A 191 22.72 -4.48 2.43
C ARG A 191 21.22 -4.45 2.71
N CYS A 192 20.45 -5.30 2.04
CA CYS A 192 19.00 -5.41 2.26
C CYS A 192 18.70 -6.65 3.13
N LYS A 193 18.49 -6.46 4.44
CA LYS A 193 18.03 -7.55 5.32
C LYS A 193 16.50 -7.62 5.30
N GLN A 194 15.99 -8.85 5.36
CA GLN A 194 14.58 -9.26 5.26
C GLN A 194 13.55 -8.49 6.12
N SER A 195 13.96 -7.61 7.04
CA SER A 195 13.08 -7.03 8.06
C SER A 195 13.03 -5.50 8.15
N HIS A 196 13.93 -4.72 7.54
CA HIS A 196 13.88 -3.25 7.64
C HIS A 196 14.41 -2.54 6.39
N ILE A 197 13.90 -1.31 6.23
CA ILE A 197 14.21 -0.24 5.26
C ILE A 197 15.60 -0.38 4.64
N CYS A 198 15.68 -0.21 3.31
CA CYS A 198 16.94 -0.03 2.61
C CYS A 198 17.64 1.23 3.14
N ASP A 199 18.58 1.07 4.07
CA ASP A 199 19.39 2.18 4.53
C ASP A 199 20.55 2.38 3.56
N CYS A 200 20.53 3.53 2.89
CA CYS A 200 21.71 4.07 2.26
C CYS A 200 22.66 4.65 3.35
N ILE A 201 23.50 3.81 3.98
CA ILE A 201 24.74 4.20 4.71
C ILE A 201 25.89 4.66 3.79
N CYS A 202 25.95 5.96 3.46
CA CYS A 202 27.04 6.53 2.67
C CYS A 202 28.21 6.69 3.64
N ASN A 203 29.05 5.67 3.80
CA ASN A 203 30.30 5.87 4.52
C ASN A 203 31.29 6.56 3.59
N CYS A 204 31.24 7.90 3.62
CA CYS A 204 32.31 8.75 3.13
C CYS A 204 33.46 8.67 4.15
N PRO A 205 34.65 8.18 3.78
CA PRO A 205 35.81 8.25 4.66
C PRO A 205 36.30 9.71 4.69
N TYR A 206 36.36 10.29 5.88
CA TYR A 206 37.49 11.17 6.23
C TYR A 206 38.48 10.31 6.99
#